data_AF-E7RKM0-F1
#
_entry.id   AF-E7RKM0-F1
#
_cell.length_a   1.000
_cell.length_b   1.000
_cell.length_c   1.000
_cell.angle_alpha   90.00
_cell.angle_beta   90.00
_cell.angle_gamma   90.00
#
_symmetry.space_group_name_H-M   'P 1'
#
loop_
_entity.id
_entity.type
_entity.pdbx_description
1 polymer ?
#
loop_
_entity_poly.entity_id
_entity_poly.type
_entity_poly.pdbx_seq_one_letter_code
_entity_poly.pdbx_strand_id
1 'polypeptide(L)'
;MNAFTKTLYVSGVMLLLAGCGDNTNEEPENKVPEENTVSEQTPEKTTEEESATPMEEETEPEEITPETSEDALAEYSSKEIEYARVWLQLGPNQELDGLYVNHIPAGTPLNVDDETSGTYPEDVIQLAGSRLVDGGVTYSGNGNGTLNLYNVPLRWDGVYPAGKEFYDEIIANTELVAIDVGEDEEVIRLIELLKMEP
;
A
#
# COMPACT_ATOMS: atom_id res chain seq x y z
N MET A 1 -20.04 2.45 -57.93
CA MET A 1 -18.71 1.81 -57.85
C MET A 1 -17.69 2.83 -58.30
N ASN A 2 -16.88 3.38 -57.39
CA ASN A 2 -15.67 4.15 -57.71
C ASN A 2 -14.72 3.93 -56.53
N ALA A 3 -13.72 3.06 -56.72
CA ALA A 3 -12.75 2.69 -55.71
C ALA A 3 -11.59 3.70 -55.71
N PHE A 4 -11.36 4.36 -54.58
CA PHE A 4 -10.16 5.15 -54.34
C PHE A 4 -9.14 4.28 -53.61
N THR A 5 -8.17 3.78 -54.37
CA THR A 5 -7.00 3.07 -53.87
C THR A 5 -6.03 4.08 -53.24
N LYS A 6 -5.77 3.97 -51.94
CA LYS A 6 -4.68 4.70 -51.26
C LYS A 6 -3.52 3.74 -51.01
N THR A 7 -2.42 3.97 -51.71
CA THR A 7 -1.13 3.31 -51.51
C THR A 7 -0.47 3.86 -50.24
N LEU A 8 -0.13 2.98 -49.29
CA LEU A 8 0.52 3.32 -48.04
C LEU A 8 2.02 3.01 -48.17
N TYR A 9 2.84 4.06 -48.13
CA TYR A 9 4.31 4.00 -48.14
C TYR A 9 4.78 3.62 -46.73
N VAL A 10 5.46 2.49 -46.58
CA VAL A 10 6.17 2.11 -45.34
C VAL A 10 7.65 2.37 -45.58
N SER A 11 8.18 3.45 -44.99
CA SER A 11 9.62 3.70 -44.93
C SER A 11 10.14 3.16 -43.60
N GLY A 12 10.86 2.04 -43.67
CA GLY A 12 11.61 1.50 -42.54
C GLY A 12 12.87 2.34 -42.27
N VAL A 13 13.13 2.61 -41.00
CA VAL A 13 14.43 3.09 -40.52
C VAL A 13 14.88 2.15 -39.42
N MET A 14 15.93 1.40 -39.73
CA MET A 14 16.62 0.45 -38.86
C MET A 14 17.82 1.19 -38.28
N LEU A 15 17.82 1.47 -36.97
CA LEU A 15 18.97 1.99 -36.24
C LEU A 15 19.51 0.88 -35.33
N LEU A 16 20.70 0.41 -35.68
CA LEU A 16 21.53 -0.49 -34.87
C LEU A 16 22.31 0.37 -33.86
N LEU A 17 22.15 0.09 -32.57
CA LEU A 17 23.06 0.56 -31.53
C LEU A 17 23.87 -0.65 -31.03
N ALA A 18 25.16 -0.64 -31.34
CA ALA A 18 26.17 -1.48 -30.72
C ALA A 18 26.86 -0.68 -29.62
N GLY A 19 26.88 -1.21 -28.39
CA GLY A 19 27.68 -0.70 -27.28
C GLY A 19 28.37 -1.86 -26.55
N CYS A 20 29.69 -1.94 -26.72
CA CYS A 20 30.61 -2.56 -25.75
C CYS A 20 30.67 -1.62 -24.52
N GLY A 21 30.70 -2.04 -23.27
CA GLY A 21 31.44 -3.17 -22.71
C GLY A 21 32.75 -2.64 -22.12
N ASP A 22 32.79 -2.37 -20.81
CA ASP A 22 33.92 -2.78 -19.97
C ASP A 22 33.59 -2.72 -18.47
N ASN A 23 33.89 -3.83 -17.79
CA ASN A 23 33.81 -4.03 -16.35
C ASN A 23 35.25 -4.14 -15.85
N THR A 24 35.71 -3.33 -14.87
CA THR A 24 36.69 -3.84 -13.89
C THR A 24 36.63 -3.04 -12.58
N ASN A 25 36.74 -3.82 -11.52
CA ASN A 25 36.58 -3.58 -10.09
C ASN A 25 37.95 -3.32 -9.45
N GLU A 26 38.10 -2.32 -8.57
CA GLU A 26 39.15 -2.30 -7.52
C GLU A 26 38.63 -1.60 -6.23
N GLU A 27 39.01 -2.18 -5.10
CA GLU A 27 38.56 -2.05 -3.70
C GLU A 27 38.99 -0.76 -2.95
N PRO A 28 38.52 -0.53 -1.69
CA PRO A 28 38.57 0.76 -0.99
C PRO A 28 39.81 0.93 -0.07
N GLU A 29 40.22 2.18 0.15
CA GLU A 29 41.13 2.53 1.25
C GLU A 29 40.41 3.37 2.34
N ASN A 30 40.50 2.83 3.56
CA ASN A 30 40.06 3.38 4.82
C ASN A 30 41.24 4.15 5.48
N LYS A 31 41.05 5.40 5.91
CA LYS A 31 41.91 6.06 6.92
C LYS A 31 41.13 7.07 7.77
N VAL A 32 40.87 6.67 9.01
CA VAL A 32 40.67 7.54 10.18
C VAL A 32 42.04 8.08 10.64
N PRO A 33 42.08 9.26 11.29
CA PRO A 33 42.85 9.34 12.53
C PRO A 33 42.07 9.99 13.69
N GLU A 34 42.31 9.40 14.87
CA GLU A 34 42.15 9.92 16.24
C GLU A 34 43.00 11.21 16.42
N GLU A 35 42.86 12.09 17.43
CA GLU A 35 42.82 11.85 18.88
C GLU A 35 42.64 13.21 19.62
N ASN A 36 42.08 13.17 20.84
CA ASN A 36 42.28 14.06 22.01
C ASN A 36 41.78 15.52 21.97
N THR A 37 41.15 16.09 23.01
CA THR A 37 41.48 16.00 24.44
C THR A 37 40.31 16.47 25.34
N VAL A 38 40.31 15.94 26.56
CA VAL A 38 39.38 15.98 27.70
C VAL A 38 39.41 17.27 28.55
N SER A 39 38.38 17.41 29.41
CA SER A 39 38.28 18.14 30.71
C SER A 39 37.78 19.59 30.69
N GLU A 40 36.97 20.11 31.63
CA GLU A 40 36.15 19.63 32.77
C GLU A 40 35.53 20.90 33.43
N GLN A 41 34.53 20.72 34.32
CA GLN A 41 34.15 21.61 35.46
C GLN A 41 33.13 22.77 35.30
N THR A 42 31.91 22.50 35.81
CA THR A 42 31.01 23.35 36.64
C THR A 42 31.66 23.61 38.04
N PRO A 43 31.20 24.48 39.00
CA PRO A 43 29.88 25.14 39.17
C PRO A 43 29.85 26.56 39.86
N GLU A 44 28.61 27.00 40.22
CA GLU A 44 28.19 28.03 41.22
C GLU A 44 28.26 29.54 40.84
N LYS A 45 27.40 30.49 41.27
CA LYS A 45 26.14 30.60 42.06
C LYS A 45 25.77 32.11 42.17
N THR A 46 24.53 32.43 42.59
CA THR A 46 24.02 33.68 43.24
C THR A 46 23.28 34.65 42.27
N THR A 47 21.96 34.85 42.26
CA THR A 47 20.88 35.24 43.25
C THR A 47 20.68 36.77 43.36
N GLU A 48 19.40 37.15 43.47
CA GLU A 48 18.77 38.47 43.79
C GLU A 48 18.33 39.34 42.58
N GLU A 49 17.21 40.05 42.56
CA GLU A 49 15.82 39.96 43.11
C GLU A 49 15.04 41.16 42.50
N GLU A 50 13.75 41.28 42.82
CA GLU A 50 12.78 42.36 42.50
C GLU A 50 12.03 42.28 41.15
N SER A 51 10.77 41.83 41.10
CA SER A 51 9.51 42.33 41.70
C SER A 51 8.80 43.40 40.86
N ALA A 52 7.70 42.99 40.21
CA ALA A 52 6.46 43.76 40.05
C ALA A 52 5.40 42.92 39.29
N THR A 53 4.46 42.29 40.01
CA THR A 53 3.08 42.06 39.55
C THR A 53 2.32 43.40 39.68
N PRO A 54 1.23 43.70 38.92
CA PRO A 54 0.04 42.83 38.74
C PRO A 54 -0.67 42.95 37.37
N MET A 55 -1.51 41.97 37.00
CA MET A 55 -2.98 42.15 36.79
C MET A 55 -3.59 40.84 36.23
N GLU A 56 -4.77 40.52 36.74
CA GLU A 56 -5.58 39.34 36.48
C GLU A 56 -6.11 39.28 35.04
N GLU A 57 -6.11 38.08 34.46
CA GLU A 57 -7.19 37.59 33.59
C GLU A 57 -7.33 36.08 33.88
N GLU A 58 -8.27 35.73 34.76
CA GLU A 58 -8.81 34.37 34.85
C GLU A 58 -9.46 34.05 33.50
N THR A 59 -8.74 33.33 32.65
CA THR A 59 -9.36 32.58 31.57
C THR A 59 -9.84 31.27 32.18
N GLU A 60 -11.14 31.25 32.47
CA GLU A 60 -11.92 30.05 32.74
C GLU A 60 -11.54 28.99 31.69
N PRO A 61 -11.13 27.77 32.07
CA PRO A 61 -11.00 26.73 31.08
C PRO A 61 -12.42 26.46 30.57
N GLU A 62 -12.69 26.83 29.32
CA GLU A 62 -13.84 26.30 28.61
C GLU A 62 -13.77 24.79 28.77
N GLU A 63 -14.72 24.26 29.54
CA GLU A 63 -14.99 22.84 29.63
C GLU A 63 -15.35 22.44 28.19
N ILE A 64 -14.35 21.96 27.45
CA ILE A 64 -14.57 21.25 26.20
C ILE A 64 -15.27 19.97 26.65
N THR A 65 -16.59 20.05 26.76
CA THR A 65 -17.43 18.88 26.76
C THR A 65 -16.93 18.03 25.60
N PRO A 66 -16.49 16.78 25.83
CA PRO A 66 -16.32 15.88 24.71
C PRO A 66 -17.72 15.75 24.13
N GLU A 67 -17.98 16.48 23.05
CA GLU A 67 -19.00 16.10 22.09
C GLU A 67 -18.76 14.61 21.93
N THR A 68 -19.71 13.80 22.38
CA THR A 68 -19.76 12.40 22.05
C THR A 68 -19.85 12.38 20.54
N SER A 69 -18.68 12.38 19.88
CA SER A 69 -18.53 12.02 18.49
C SER A 69 -19.07 10.61 18.45
N GLU A 70 -20.33 10.47 18.05
CA GLU A 70 -20.85 9.18 17.66
C GLU A 70 -19.80 8.61 16.70
N ASP A 71 -19.29 7.42 17.02
CA ASP A 71 -18.30 6.74 16.19
C ASP A 71 -18.87 6.67 14.77
N ALA A 72 -18.30 7.47 13.87
CA ALA A 72 -18.87 7.71 12.54
C ALA A 72 -18.94 6.42 11.73
N LEU A 73 -18.15 5.42 12.12
CA LEU A 73 -18.11 4.11 11.50
C LEU A 73 -19.08 3.09 12.15
N ALA A 74 -19.76 3.44 13.24
CA ALA A 74 -20.59 2.51 14.01
C ALA A 74 -21.80 1.95 13.23
N GLU A 75 -22.22 2.60 12.15
CA GLU A 75 -23.28 2.11 11.27
C GLU A 75 -22.82 1.06 10.26
N TYR A 76 -21.51 0.94 10.04
CA TYR A 76 -20.92 0.01 9.09
C TYR A 76 -20.47 -1.29 9.75
N SER A 77 -20.52 -2.38 9.00
CA SER A 77 -19.98 -3.66 9.46
C SER A 77 -18.46 -3.62 9.52
N SER A 78 -17.87 -4.46 10.38
CA SER A 78 -16.42 -4.62 10.47
C SER A 78 -15.78 -4.99 9.13
N LYS A 79 -16.50 -5.73 8.28
CA LYS A 79 -16.03 -6.12 6.95
C LYS A 79 -15.98 -4.94 5.99
N GLU A 80 -17.02 -4.12 5.94
CA GLU A 80 -17.02 -2.91 5.12
C GLU A 80 -15.86 -1.98 5.50
N ILE A 81 -15.67 -1.77 6.81
CA ILE A 81 -14.56 -0.99 7.35
C ILE A 81 -13.20 -1.61 6.98
N GLU A 82 -13.04 -2.93 7.13
CA GLU A 82 -11.81 -3.63 6.74
C GLU A 82 -11.49 -3.43 5.25
N TYR A 83 -12.46 -3.64 4.37
CA TYR A 83 -12.25 -3.55 2.93
C TYR A 83 -11.86 -2.13 2.50
N ALA A 84 -12.53 -1.13 3.06
CA ALA A 84 -12.23 0.27 2.82
C ALA A 84 -10.84 0.65 3.33
N ARG A 85 -10.45 0.25 4.54
CA ARG A 85 -9.12 0.53 5.09
C ARG A 85 -8.00 -0.14 4.29
N VAL A 86 -8.22 -1.40 3.90
CA VAL A 86 -7.26 -2.11 3.04
C VAL A 86 -7.09 -1.40 1.71
N TRP A 87 -8.18 -0.98 1.07
CA TRP A 87 -8.07 -0.22 -0.18
C TRP A 87 -7.44 1.16 0.01
N LEU A 88 -7.78 1.87 1.09
CA LEU A 88 -7.22 3.19 1.38
C LEU A 88 -5.69 3.16 1.46
N GLN A 89 -5.14 2.10 2.06
CA GLN A 89 -3.70 1.96 2.27
C GLN A 89 -2.98 1.27 1.10
N LEU A 90 -3.59 0.23 0.51
CA LEU A 90 -2.92 -0.66 -0.46
C LEU A 90 -3.50 -0.59 -1.88
N GLY A 91 -4.66 0.03 -2.05
CA GLY A 91 -5.31 0.23 -3.35
C GLY A 91 -4.47 1.13 -4.26
N PRO A 92 -4.10 0.68 -5.48
CA PRO A 92 -3.18 1.44 -6.31
C PRO A 92 -3.83 2.67 -6.96
N ASN A 93 -5.16 2.77 -6.94
CA ASN A 93 -5.91 3.94 -7.38
C ASN A 93 -7.03 4.30 -6.40
N GLN A 94 -7.05 5.53 -5.89
CA GLN A 94 -8.09 6.03 -4.99
C GLN A 94 -9.27 6.69 -5.72
N GLU A 95 -9.10 7.02 -7.00
CA GLU A 95 -10.14 7.61 -7.85
C GLU A 95 -10.98 6.50 -8.50
N LEU A 96 -11.89 5.92 -7.72
CA LEU A 96 -12.73 4.80 -8.14
C LEU A 96 -14.17 5.21 -8.45
N ASP A 97 -14.74 4.54 -9.46
CA ASP A 97 -16.19 4.55 -9.71
C ASP A 97 -16.92 3.45 -8.91
N GLY A 98 -16.18 2.52 -8.31
CA GLY A 98 -16.67 1.37 -7.57
C GLY A 98 -15.53 0.48 -7.06
N LEU A 99 -15.75 -0.15 -5.92
CA LEU A 99 -14.81 -1.05 -5.26
C LEU A 99 -15.46 -2.43 -5.10
N TYR A 100 -14.99 -3.42 -5.84
CA TYR A 100 -15.58 -4.74 -5.91
C TYR A 100 -14.89 -5.70 -4.95
N VAL A 101 -15.69 -6.51 -4.26
CA VAL A 101 -15.21 -7.50 -3.29
C VAL A 101 -15.52 -8.89 -3.80
N ASN A 102 -14.49 -9.72 -3.95
CA ASN A 102 -14.60 -11.13 -4.26
C ASN A 102 -14.02 -11.98 -3.13
N HIS A 103 -14.77 -12.98 -2.69
CA HIS A 103 -14.34 -13.95 -1.68
C HIS A 103 -13.90 -15.24 -2.36
N ILE A 104 -12.64 -15.62 -2.18
CA ILE A 104 -12.04 -16.79 -2.81
C ILE A 104 -11.74 -17.83 -1.73
N PRO A 105 -12.41 -18.99 -1.73
CA PRO A 105 -12.19 -20.01 -0.72
C PRO A 105 -10.80 -20.66 -0.81
N ALA A 106 -10.31 -21.14 0.33
CA ALA A 106 -9.14 -22.00 0.42
C ALA A 106 -9.24 -23.19 -0.55
N GLY A 107 -8.13 -23.57 -1.17
CA GLY A 107 -8.06 -24.65 -2.15
C GLY A 107 -8.46 -24.24 -3.57
N THR A 108 -8.94 -23.02 -3.80
CA THR A 108 -9.16 -22.49 -5.15
C THR A 108 -7.81 -22.33 -5.87
N PRO A 109 -7.67 -22.70 -7.16
CA PRO A 109 -6.46 -22.42 -7.93
C PRO A 109 -6.14 -20.92 -8.02
N LEU A 110 -4.85 -20.56 -7.92
CA LEU A 110 -4.37 -19.19 -8.16
C LEU A 110 -4.67 -18.73 -9.59
N ASN A 111 -4.41 -19.61 -10.56
CA ASN A 111 -4.77 -19.44 -11.96
C ASN A 111 -5.56 -20.66 -12.44
N VAL A 112 -6.85 -20.47 -12.72
CA VAL A 112 -7.75 -21.54 -13.17
C VAL A 112 -7.40 -22.10 -14.54
N ASP A 113 -6.65 -21.33 -15.35
CA ASP A 113 -6.28 -21.69 -16.72
C ASP A 113 -4.93 -22.41 -16.80
N ASP A 114 -4.25 -22.66 -15.67
CA ASP A 114 -2.95 -23.35 -15.61
C ASP A 114 -3.01 -24.61 -14.75
N GLU A 115 -2.76 -25.77 -15.36
CA GLU A 115 -2.75 -27.08 -14.68
C GLU A 115 -1.63 -27.22 -13.62
N THR A 116 -0.60 -26.38 -13.69
CA THR A 116 0.49 -26.32 -12.71
C THR A 116 0.22 -25.33 -11.58
N SER A 117 -0.93 -24.66 -11.60
CA SER A 117 -1.33 -23.69 -10.57
C SER A 117 -1.33 -24.32 -9.17
N GLY A 118 -0.71 -23.62 -8.23
CA GLY A 118 -0.96 -23.81 -6.81
C GLY A 118 -2.38 -23.39 -6.43
N THR A 119 -2.72 -23.55 -5.16
CA THR A 119 -4.01 -23.15 -4.59
C THR A 119 -3.83 -22.19 -3.43
N TYR A 120 -4.82 -21.34 -3.18
CA TYR A 120 -4.84 -20.53 -1.95
C TYR A 120 -4.84 -21.43 -0.71
N PRO A 121 -3.95 -21.19 0.28
CA PRO A 121 -3.86 -22.01 1.48
C PRO A 121 -4.97 -21.73 2.51
N GLU A 122 -5.63 -20.58 2.39
CA GLU A 122 -6.70 -20.09 3.26
C GLU A 122 -7.72 -19.28 2.44
N ASP A 123 -8.82 -18.90 3.07
CA ASP A 123 -9.81 -18.01 2.43
C ASP A 123 -9.20 -16.63 2.23
N VAL A 124 -9.31 -16.08 1.02
CA VAL A 124 -8.82 -14.75 0.68
C VAL A 124 -9.93 -13.86 0.15
N ILE A 125 -9.68 -12.55 0.21
CA ILE A 125 -10.50 -11.47 -0.32
C ILE A 125 -9.68 -10.82 -1.43
N GLN A 126 -10.30 -10.65 -2.59
CA GLN A 126 -9.77 -9.83 -3.66
C GLN A 126 -10.61 -8.57 -3.80
N LEU A 127 -9.97 -7.42 -3.62
CA LEU A 127 -10.53 -6.11 -3.90
C LEU A 127 -10.09 -5.64 -5.28
N ALA A 128 -10.98 -5.04 -6.05
CA ALA A 128 -10.65 -4.48 -7.36
C ALA A 128 -11.46 -3.21 -7.64
N GLY A 129 -10.85 -2.25 -8.34
CA GLY A 129 -11.61 -1.13 -8.87
C GLY A 129 -12.43 -1.51 -10.11
N SER A 130 -13.37 -0.65 -10.50
CA SER A 130 -14.24 -0.85 -11.67
C SER A 130 -13.50 -1.03 -13.00
N ARG A 131 -12.28 -0.46 -13.12
CA ARG A 131 -11.48 -0.48 -14.35
C ARG A 131 -10.21 -1.28 -14.10
N LEU A 132 -9.69 -1.95 -15.13
CA LEU A 132 -8.43 -2.71 -15.00
C LEU A 132 -7.25 -1.87 -14.52
N VAL A 133 -7.20 -0.58 -14.90
CA VAL A 133 -6.14 0.35 -14.46
C VAL A 133 -6.24 0.71 -12.98
N ASP A 134 -7.40 0.49 -12.36
CA ASP A 134 -7.59 0.71 -10.93
C ASP A 134 -6.94 -0.38 -10.09
N GLY A 135 -6.54 -1.49 -10.71
CA GLY A 135 -5.82 -2.59 -10.08
C GLY A 135 -6.65 -3.37 -9.07
N GLY A 136 -5.95 -4.11 -8.21
CA GLY A 136 -6.56 -4.91 -7.16
C GLY A 136 -5.58 -5.30 -6.05
N VAL A 137 -6.14 -5.75 -4.93
CA VAL A 137 -5.40 -6.21 -3.74
C VAL A 137 -5.97 -7.58 -3.35
N THR A 138 -5.13 -8.59 -3.16
CA THR A 138 -5.57 -9.93 -2.72
C THR A 138 -4.96 -10.22 -1.35
N TYR A 139 -5.78 -10.53 -0.35
CA TYR A 139 -5.31 -10.71 1.03
C TYR A 139 -6.20 -11.65 1.85
N SER A 140 -5.73 -12.11 3.00
CA SER A 140 -6.56 -12.70 4.06
C SER A 140 -6.46 -11.83 5.33
N GLY A 141 -7.60 -11.58 5.99
CA GLY A 141 -7.66 -10.77 7.21
C GLY A 141 -7.38 -11.59 8.46
N ASN A 142 -6.50 -11.11 9.36
CA ASN A 142 -6.15 -11.81 10.61
C ASN A 142 -7.03 -11.41 11.81
N GLY A 143 -7.96 -10.46 11.63
CA GLY A 143 -8.89 -10.00 12.67
C GLY A 143 -8.27 -9.18 13.80
N ASN A 144 -7.00 -8.79 13.67
CA ASN A 144 -6.23 -8.05 14.68
C ASN A 144 -5.62 -6.75 14.14
N GLY A 145 -6.13 -6.24 13.02
CA GLY A 145 -5.57 -5.08 12.31
C GLY A 145 -4.38 -5.41 11.41
N THR A 146 -4.09 -6.70 11.18
CA THR A 146 -3.11 -7.15 10.18
C THR A 146 -3.77 -8.05 9.13
N LEU A 147 -3.10 -8.20 8.00
CA LEU A 147 -3.47 -9.11 6.92
C LEU A 147 -2.27 -9.85 6.35
N ASN A 148 -2.52 -10.98 5.67
CA ASN A 148 -1.55 -11.64 4.82
C ASN A 148 -1.79 -11.18 3.36
N LEU A 149 -0.86 -10.41 2.80
CA LEU A 149 -0.93 -9.84 1.46
C LEU A 149 -0.33 -10.82 0.44
N TYR A 150 -1.13 -11.17 -0.56
CA TYR A 150 -0.73 -12.06 -1.65
C TYR A 150 -0.42 -11.24 -2.91
N ASN A 151 0.77 -11.44 -3.49
CA ASN A 151 1.16 -10.82 -4.75
C ASN A 151 0.60 -11.60 -5.96
N VAL A 152 -0.72 -11.69 -6.04
CA VAL A 152 -1.45 -12.33 -7.14
C VAL A 152 -1.91 -11.27 -8.13
N PRO A 153 -1.58 -11.40 -9.42
CA PRO A 153 -2.05 -10.45 -10.41
C PRO A 153 -3.57 -10.56 -10.60
N LEU A 154 -4.24 -9.42 -10.77
CA LEU A 154 -5.66 -9.37 -11.14
C LEU A 154 -5.92 -10.03 -12.51
N ARG A 155 -4.90 -10.05 -13.38
CA ARG A 155 -4.98 -10.60 -14.74
C ARG A 155 -3.75 -11.42 -15.09
N TRP A 156 -4.01 -12.61 -15.64
CA TRP A 156 -3.02 -13.62 -16.01
C TRP A 156 -2.68 -13.54 -17.51
N ASP A 157 -1.77 -12.63 -17.92
CA ASP A 157 -1.36 -12.45 -19.34
C ASP A 157 -0.08 -13.23 -19.75
N GLY A 158 0.27 -14.29 -19.01
CA GLY A 158 1.47 -15.11 -19.24
C GLY A 158 1.33 -16.24 -20.26
N VAL A 159 2.40 -17.03 -20.39
CA VAL A 159 2.42 -18.30 -21.13
C VAL A 159 2.25 -19.44 -20.14
N TYR A 160 1.34 -20.37 -20.45
CA TYR A 160 1.02 -21.51 -19.58
C TYR A 160 1.41 -22.86 -20.23
N PRO A 161 1.85 -23.86 -19.46
CA PRO A 161 2.01 -23.81 -17.99
C PRO A 161 3.22 -22.95 -17.56
N ALA A 162 3.04 -22.13 -16.52
CA ALA A 162 4.08 -21.30 -15.92
C ALA A 162 5.02 -22.12 -15.01
N GLY A 163 4.57 -23.29 -14.55
CA GLY A 163 5.34 -24.20 -13.72
C GLY A 163 5.08 -24.00 -12.23
N LYS A 164 5.16 -25.09 -11.46
CA LYS A 164 4.83 -25.11 -10.03
C LYS A 164 5.65 -24.11 -9.19
N GLU A 165 6.94 -23.96 -9.51
CA GLU A 165 7.86 -23.08 -8.77
C GLU A 165 7.38 -21.62 -8.78
N PHE A 166 6.83 -21.14 -9.90
CA PHE A 166 6.29 -19.79 -10.00
C PHE A 166 5.11 -19.56 -9.04
N TYR A 167 4.19 -20.53 -8.94
CA TYR A 167 3.05 -20.44 -8.04
C TYR A 167 3.44 -20.63 -6.57
N ASP A 168 4.41 -21.52 -6.29
CA ASP A 168 4.96 -21.70 -4.95
C ASP A 168 5.62 -20.42 -4.44
N GLU A 169 6.31 -19.67 -5.32
CA GLU A 169 6.94 -18.40 -4.98
C GLU A 169 5.91 -17.33 -4.59
N ILE A 170 4.77 -17.24 -5.29
CA ILE A 170 3.68 -16.32 -4.93
C ILE A 170 3.17 -16.59 -3.50
N ILE A 171 2.99 -17.86 -3.14
CA ILE A 171 2.53 -18.24 -1.80
C ILE A 171 3.63 -18.01 -0.76
N ALA A 172 4.88 -18.37 -1.07
CA ALA A 172 6.01 -18.23 -0.14
C ALA A 172 6.33 -16.77 0.18
N ASN A 173 6.08 -15.85 -0.76
CA ASN A 173 6.29 -14.41 -0.61
C ASN A 173 5.06 -13.66 -0.07
N THR A 174 4.13 -14.36 0.61
CA THR A 174 3.01 -13.71 1.30
C THR A 174 3.55 -12.80 2.41
N GLU A 175 3.10 -11.55 2.45
CA GLU A 175 3.61 -10.53 3.38
C GLU A 175 2.61 -10.26 4.51
N LEU A 176 3.09 -10.19 5.76
CA LEU A 176 2.27 -9.73 6.89
C LEU A 176 2.28 -8.20 6.93
N VAL A 177 1.12 -7.57 6.77
CA VAL A 177 0.97 -6.12 6.71
C VAL A 177 0.02 -5.63 7.81
N ALA A 178 0.40 -4.57 8.52
CA ALA A 178 -0.48 -3.87 9.44
C ALA A 178 -1.31 -2.81 8.69
N ILE A 179 -2.59 -2.71 9.01
CA ILE A 179 -3.52 -1.78 8.38
C ILE A 179 -3.86 -0.66 9.35
N ASP A 180 -3.59 0.56 8.91
CA ASP A 180 -3.91 1.78 9.64
C ASP A 180 -5.42 2.01 9.67
N VAL A 181 -5.90 2.67 10.73
CA VAL A 181 -7.33 2.98 10.88
C VAL A 181 -7.82 3.97 9.83
N GLY A 182 -6.94 4.83 9.31
CA GLY A 182 -7.28 5.90 8.37
C GLY A 182 -8.16 6.99 9.01
N GLU A 183 -8.49 8.00 8.20
CA GLU A 183 -9.48 9.02 8.55
C GLU A 183 -10.89 8.50 8.25
N ASP A 184 -11.83 8.68 9.18
CA ASP A 184 -13.18 8.10 9.08
C ASP A 184 -13.90 8.54 7.80
N GLU A 185 -13.75 9.79 7.36
CA GLU A 185 -14.39 10.29 6.14
C GLU A 185 -13.89 9.59 4.86
N GLU A 186 -12.59 9.28 4.79
CA GLU A 186 -12.01 8.58 3.64
C GLU A 186 -12.41 7.10 3.63
N VAL A 187 -12.51 6.49 4.82
CA VAL A 187 -13.02 5.13 4.99
C VAL A 187 -14.49 5.08 4.54
N ILE A 188 -15.34 5.98 5.02
CA ILE A 188 -16.76 6.07 4.65
C ILE A 188 -16.91 6.24 3.12
N ARG A 189 -16.12 7.15 2.50
CA ARG A 189 -16.14 7.36 1.04
C ARG A 189 -15.90 6.05 0.29
N LEU A 190 -14.95 5.23 0.72
CA LEU A 190 -14.65 3.95 0.07
C LEU A 190 -15.73 2.89 0.36
N ILE A 191 -16.33 2.90 1.55
CA ILE A 191 -17.46 2.01 1.88
C ILE A 191 -18.64 2.27 0.94
N GLU A 192 -18.98 3.53 0.67
CA GLU A 192 -20.08 3.89 -0.25
C GLU A 192 -19.87 3.37 -1.69
N LEU A 193 -18.62 3.13 -2.08
CA LEU A 193 -18.25 2.58 -3.38
C LEU A 193 -18.31 1.06 -3.43
N LEU A 194 -18.46 0.37 -2.30
CA LEU A 194 -18.44 -1.09 -2.24
C LEU A 194 -19.51 -1.72 -3.14
N LYS A 195 -19.12 -2.79 -3.81
CA LYS A 195 -19.94 -3.67 -4.64
C LYS A 195 -19.60 -5.11 -4.27
N MET A 196 -20.52 -5.73 -3.55
CA MET A 196 -20.40 -7.14 -3.17
C MET A 196 -20.90 -8.00 -4.33
N GLU A 197 -20.11 -8.98 -4.78
CA GLU A 197 -20.67 -10.01 -5.65
C GLU A 197 -21.74 -10.83 -4.88
N PRO A 198 -22.86 -11.19 -5.52
CA PRO A 198 -23.95 -11.93 -4.89
C PRO A 198 -23.61 -13.39 -4.57
#